data_AF-A0A353YCT6-F1
#
_entry.id   AF-A0A353YCT6-F1
#
_cell.length_a   1.000
_cell.length_b   1.000
_cell.length_c   1.000
_cell.angle_alpha   90.00
_cell.angle_beta   90.00
_cell.angle_gamma   90.00
#
_symmetry.space_group_name_H-M   'P 1'
#
loop_
_entity.id
_entity.type
_entity.pdbx_description
1 polymer ?
#
loop_
_entity_poly.entity_id
_entity_poly.type
_entity_poly.pdbx_seq_one_letter_code
_entity_poly.pdbx_strand_id
1 'polypeptide(L)' 'MAKALSTDLRRRVVDASAQGMSCRQAAERFGVSASSAIRWQQQVRTTGTIEPRTQGGDRRSKRIEAHSQVILGLV' A
#
# COMPACT_ATOMS: atom_id res chain seq x y z
N MET A 1 -12.86 1.70 -7.30
CA MET A 1 -11.80 1.07 -6.45
C MET A 1 -11.45 2.00 -5.31
N ALA A 2 -11.16 1.47 -4.13
CA ALA A 2 -10.69 2.30 -3.01
C ALA A 2 -9.29 2.85 -3.32
N LYS A 3 -9.14 4.17 -3.28
CA LYS A 3 -7.86 4.86 -3.55
C LYS A 3 -7.00 4.86 -2.29
N ALA A 4 -5.71 4.60 -2.46
CA ALA A 4 -4.74 4.81 -1.40
C ALA A 4 -4.75 6.28 -0.91
N LEU A 5 -4.70 6.48 0.41
CA LEU A 5 -4.40 7.79 0.99
C LEU A 5 -3.01 8.28 0.54
N SER A 6 -2.86 9.60 0.42
CA SER A 6 -1.67 10.26 -0.13
C SER A 6 -0.40 9.89 0.63
N THR A 7 0.73 9.80 -0.09
CA THR A 7 2.04 9.49 0.50
C THR A 7 2.46 10.55 1.52
N ASP A 8 2.16 11.83 1.29
CA ASP A 8 2.43 12.91 2.25
C ASP A 8 1.75 12.66 3.61
N LEU A 9 0.46 12.32 3.61
CA LEU A 9 -0.28 12.04 4.84
C LEU A 9 0.33 10.87 5.60
N ARG A 10 0.71 9.81 4.88
CA ARG A 10 1.36 8.64 5.48
C ARG A 10 2.70 9.00 6.11
N ARG A 11 3.51 9.81 5.40
CA ARG A 11 4.82 10.27 5.87
C ARG A 11 4.69 11.07 7.15
N ARG A 12 3.78 12.05 7.19
CA ARG A 12 3.53 12.86 8.39
C ARG A 12 3.10 12.02 9.61
N VAL A 13 2.29 10.98 9.40
CA VAL A 13 1.91 10.04 10.46
C VAL A 13 3.10 9.25 10.98
N VAL A 14 3.93 8.69 10.08
CA VAL A 14 5.12 7.92 10.46
C VAL A 14 6.16 8.80 11.14
N ASP A 15 6.39 10.02 10.64
CA ASP A 15 7.35 10.96 11.21
C ASP A 15 6.94 11.38 12.63
N ALA A 16 5.65 11.64 12.86
CA ALA A 16 5.15 11.92 14.21
C ALA A 16 5.36 10.73 15.16
N SER A 17 5.19 9.49 14.66
CA SER A 17 5.51 8.30 15.45
C SER A 17 7.01 8.14 15.72
N ALA A 18 7.87 8.49 14.76
CA ALA A 18 9.32 8.53 14.95
C ALA A 18 9.75 9.59 15.98
N GLN A 19 8.99 10.67 16.11
CA GLN A 19 9.18 11.72 17.12
C GLN A 19 8.62 11.35 18.52
N GLY A 20 8.21 10.08 18.71
CA GLY A 20 7.81 9.56 20.02
C GLY A 20 6.29 9.45 20.24
N MET A 21 5.46 9.84 19.28
CA MET A 21 4.01 9.58 19.39
C MET A 21 3.70 8.10 19.18
N SER A 22 2.78 7.54 19.97
CA SER A 22 2.20 6.24 19.63
C SER A 22 1.45 6.30 18.29
N CYS A 23 1.30 5.17 17.61
CA CYS A 23 0.55 5.12 16.35
C CYS A 23 -0.92 5.57 16.51
N ARG A 24 -1.51 5.39 17.70
CA ARG A 24 -2.87 5.88 18.01
C ARG A 24 -2.91 7.41 18.12
N GLN A 25 -1.98 8.01 18.87
CA GLN A 25 -1.88 9.47 18.98
C GLN A 25 -1.60 10.13 17.61
N ALA A 26 -0.71 9.54 16.81
CA ALA A 26 -0.47 10.03 15.45
C ALA A 26 -1.74 9.89 14.59
N ALA A 27 -2.46 8.78 14.68
CA ALA A 27 -3.70 8.57 13.93
C ALA A 27 -4.78 9.61 14.28
N GLU A 28 -4.99 9.88 15.57
CA GLU A 28 -5.90 10.92 16.07
C GLU A 28 -5.49 12.31 15.56
N ARG A 29 -4.20 12.66 15.66
CA ARG A 29 -3.66 13.95 15.21
C ARG A 29 -3.92 14.22 13.72
N PHE A 30 -3.84 13.20 12.88
CA PHE A 30 -3.97 13.33 11.42
C PHE A 30 -5.31 12.86 10.86
N GLY A 31 -6.28 12.50 11.71
CA GLY A 31 -7.62 12.11 11.29
C GLY A 31 -7.67 10.81 10.48
N VAL A 32 -6.82 9.83 10.82
CA VAL A 32 -6.81 8.50 10.19
C VAL A 32 -7.14 7.42 11.21
N SER A 33 -7.50 6.22 10.73
CA SER A 33 -7.70 5.09 11.63
C SER A 33 -6.38 4.60 12.23
N ALA A 34 -6.40 4.21 13.50
CA ALA A 34 -5.25 3.62 14.19
C ALA A 34 -4.68 2.41 13.44
N SER A 35 -5.55 1.58 12.85
CA SER A 35 -5.15 0.42 12.04
C SER A 35 -4.33 0.81 10.82
N SER A 36 -4.61 1.97 10.21
CA SER A 36 -3.86 2.46 9.05
C SER A 36 -2.48 2.97 9.45
N ALA A 37 -2.41 3.75 10.53
CA ALA A 37 -1.15 4.23 11.09
C ALA A 37 -0.21 3.06 11.47
N ILE A 38 -0.74 2.03 12.14
CA ILE A 38 0.02 0.81 12.48
C ILE A 38 0.54 0.13 11.22
N ARG A 39 -0.29 -0.04 10.19
CA ARG A 39 0.14 -0.67 8.93
C ARG A 39 1.23 0.12 8.22
N TRP A 40 1.17 1.45 8.22
CA TRP A 40 2.21 2.29 7.61
C TRP A 40 3.52 2.21 8.38
N GLN A 41 3.47 2.26 9.72
CA GLN A 41 4.66 2.09 10.55
C GLN A 41 5.31 0.71 10.32
N GLN A 42 4.50 -0.34 10.25
CA GLN A 42 4.98 -1.70 9.95
C GLN A 42 5.60 -1.78 8.56
N GLN A 43 4.96 -1.18 7.55
CA GLN A 43 5.46 -1.19 6.18
C GLN A 43 6.84 -0.52 6.09
N VAL A 44 7.02 0.65 6.72
CA VAL A 44 8.32 1.34 6.76
C VAL A 44 9.37 0.48 7.47
N ARG A 45 9.03 -0.17 8.59
CA ARG A 45 9.96 -1.07 9.30
C ARG A 45 10.34 -2.30 8.46
N THR A 46 9.41 -2.87 7.71
CA THR A 46 9.64 -4.10 6.94
C THR A 46 10.30 -3.84 5.59
N THR A 47 9.98 -2.75 4.92
CA THR A 47 10.38 -2.49 3.53
C THR A 47 11.23 -1.24 3.33
N GLY A 48 11.32 -0.37 4.35
CA GLY A 48 11.93 0.95 4.23
C GLY A 48 11.11 1.98 3.43
N THR A 49 9.95 1.59 2.88
CA THR A 49 9.15 2.44 1.99
C THR A 49 7.81 2.86 2.61
N ILE A 50 7.39 4.08 2.31
CA ILE A 50 6.08 4.64 2.70
C ILE A 50 5.05 4.62 1.55
N GLU A 51 5.51 4.32 0.33
CA GLU A 51 4.69 4.34 -0.87
C GLU A 51 3.58 3.29 -0.82
N PRO A 52 2.38 3.59 -1.34
CA PRO A 52 1.34 2.58 -1.47
C PRO A 52 1.79 1.43 -2.36
N ARG A 53 1.45 0.20 -1.95
CA ARG A 53 1.58 -0.97 -2.81
C ARG A 53 0.70 -0.82 -4.04
N THR A 54 1.15 -1.38 -5.17
CA THR A 54 0.39 -1.42 -6.42
C THR A 54 -1.01 -2.00 -6.20
N GLN A 55 -2.03 -1.20 -6.51
CA GLN A 55 -3.42 -1.60 -6.41
C GLN A 55 -3.90 -2.13 -7.77
N GLY A 56 -4.69 -3.20 -7.76
CA GLY A 56 -5.20 -3.82 -8.98
C GLY A 56 -4.14 -4.60 -9.75
N GLY A 57 -4.28 -4.60 -11.08
CA GLY A 57 -3.52 -5.42 -12.02
C GLY A 57 -4.09 -6.82 -12.17
N ASP A 58 -3.81 -7.42 -13.33
CA ASP A 58 -4.18 -8.80 -13.59
C ASP A 58 -3.28 -9.76 -12.79
N ARG A 59 -3.93 -10.65 -12.03
CA ARG A 59 -3.27 -11.68 -11.22
C ARG A 59 -3.71 -13.09 -11.59
N ARG A 60 -4.62 -13.22 -12.56
CA ARG A 60 -5.32 -14.49 -12.87
C ARG A 60 -5.07 -14.96 -14.29
N SER A 61 -4.91 -14.05 -15.26
CA SER A 61 -4.74 -14.43 -16.66
C SER A 61 -3.40 -15.08 -16.97
N LYS A 62 -2.40 -15.00 -16.07
CA LYS A 62 -1.06 -15.57 -16.30
C LYS A 62 -1.06 -16.98 -16.89
N ARG A 63 -1.99 -17.84 -16.46
CA ARG A 63 -2.14 -19.20 -16.98
C ARG A 63 -2.62 -19.23 -18.43
N ILE A 64 -3.52 -18.32 -18.81
CA ILE A 64 -4.04 -18.19 -20.17
C ILE A 64 -2.98 -17.53 -21.07
N GLU A 65 -2.34 -16.47 -20.58
CA GLU A 65 -1.26 -15.77 -21.30
C GLU A 65 -0.08 -16.69 -21.64
N ALA A 66 0.19 -17.70 -20.81
CA ALA A 66 1.20 -18.72 -21.11
C ALA A 66 0.91 -19.51 -22.41
N HIS A 67 -0.36 -19.55 -22.85
CA HIS A 67 -0.79 -20.18 -24.10
C HIS A 67 -1.13 -19.18 -25.20
N SER A 68 -0.78 -17.88 -25.02
CA SER A 68 -1.13 -16.80 -25.95
C SER A 68 -0.72 -17.08 -27.40
N GLN A 69 0.49 -17.60 -27.64
CA GLN A 69 0.99 -17.91 -28.98
C GLN A 69 0.10 -18.94 -29.71
N VAL A 70 -0.38 -19.96 -28.99
CA VAL A 70 -1.28 -20.97 -29.57
C VAL A 70 -2.64 -20.36 -29.89
N ILE A 71 -3.20 -19.59 -28.95
CA ILE A 71 -4.53 -18.98 -29.12
C ILE A 71 -4.52 -17.96 -30.27
N LEU A 72 -3.50 -17.11 -30.34
CA LEU A 72 -3.40 -16.06 -31.36
C LEU A 72 -3.03 -16.61 -32.74
N GLY A 73 -2.39 -17.77 -32.82
CA GLY A 73 -2.07 -18.43 -34.10
C GLY A 73 -3.23 -19.23 -34.72
N LEU A 74 -4.38 -19.34 -34.04
CA LEU A 74 -5.60 -19.99 -34.54
C LEU A 74 -6.59 -19.01 -35.20
N VAL A 75 -6.28 -17.72 -35.21
CA VAL A 75 -7.06 -16.64 -35.83
C VAL A 75 -6.37 -16.20 -37.11
#